data_AF-A0A285BCH3-F1
#
_entry.id   AF-A0A285BCH3-F1
#
_cell.length_a   1.000
_cell.length_b   1.000
_cell.length_c   1.000
_cell.angle_alpha   90.00
_cell.angle_beta   90.00
_cell.angle_gamma   90.00
#
_symmetry.space_group_name_H-M   'P 1'
#
loop_
_entity.id
_entity.type
_entity.pdbx_description
1 polymer ?
#
loop_
_entity_poly.entity_id
_entity_poly.type
_entity_poly.pdbx_seq_one_letter_code
_entity_poly.pdbx_strand_id
1 'polypeptide(L)'
;MSVINFKKANCRNCYKCIRYCPVKAIKVNNEQAEIVDYMCIACGRCLNVCPQNAKTVRSDIETVKMFLNKGEKVIFTVAPSYPALVGYENSFKFINALKMLGPDLILETSIGAKLITKEYEKYYNDLSYDNLITTSCPSVNYLVEKYYPELINCLVPVVSPMIAIGRTIKKIYGDKTKVVFIGPCLAKKVEMNDFSCENAIDAVLTFEEINDWLKEEEIDVESLDDYRDFNDVDIPFELYPIEGKTIDCMDVDLNIRNVVSVSSIDEIRGLLNDIKSGVLHGYWIEANTCNGSCINGPAFGKINKSIVKRREEVLNYSKLKSQYHAKNTLNIDSIPDLTRKFINLSDKWKVPSEDDIKNILSRIGKFTKDDELNCGACGYDTCREKAIAVYNGMAEPYMCMPYMRGRAETLSNIIIGSTPNAIIAINNKYEIQDMNRAFEKMFLVNSAMLKNEDLSLIIDISDFKDVIENKKNIYNKKVSFKNYGIVAIESIYYLEEYKIAIGIFTDITKIEKQKDALSKVKKENYELAQQVIDRQMKVAQEIASLLGETTAETKVILTRMKDMLLNQGDNE
;
A
#
# COMPACT_ATOMS: atom_id res chain seq x y z
N MET A 1 -23.10 -2.71 -8.09
CA MET A 1 -22.04 -3.75 -8.07
C MET A 1 -20.69 -3.04 -8.13
N SER A 2 -19.79 -3.35 -7.20
CA SER A 2 -18.44 -2.79 -7.18
C SER A 2 -17.65 -3.25 -8.40
N VAL A 3 -17.16 -2.30 -9.19
CA VAL A 3 -16.27 -2.53 -10.34
C VAL A 3 -14.82 -2.74 -9.90
N ILE A 4 -14.43 -2.23 -8.73
CA ILE A 4 -13.06 -2.26 -8.23
C ILE A 4 -13.04 -2.90 -6.84
N ASN A 5 -12.37 -4.03 -6.71
CA ASN A 5 -12.27 -4.79 -5.47
C ASN A 5 -10.83 -4.82 -4.93
N PHE A 6 -10.66 -5.08 -3.64
CA PHE A 6 -9.34 -5.24 -3.01
C PHE A 6 -8.99 -6.72 -2.85
N LYS A 7 -7.77 -7.10 -3.25
CA LYS A 7 -7.16 -8.40 -2.90
C LYS A 7 -6.63 -8.31 -1.47
N LYS A 8 -7.29 -8.99 -0.52
CA LYS A 8 -6.94 -8.94 0.92
C LYS A 8 -5.45 -9.19 1.21
N ALA A 9 -4.81 -10.13 0.49
CA ALA A 9 -3.45 -10.58 0.78
C ALA A 9 -2.33 -9.58 0.39
N ASN A 10 -2.60 -8.61 -0.49
CA ASN A 10 -1.55 -7.78 -1.09
C ASN A 10 -1.51 -6.33 -0.56
N CYS A 11 -2.50 -5.89 0.22
CA CYS A 11 -2.50 -4.53 0.75
C CYS A 11 -1.55 -4.43 1.96
N ARG A 12 -0.63 -3.45 1.93
CA ARG A 12 0.31 -3.13 3.03
C ARG A 12 -0.02 -1.81 3.73
N ASN A 13 -1.26 -1.35 3.63
CA ASN A 13 -1.79 -0.19 4.38
C ASN A 13 -0.99 1.11 4.24
N CYS A 14 -0.41 1.36 3.06
CA CYS A 14 0.35 2.59 2.80
C CYS A 14 -0.54 3.83 2.58
N TYR A 15 -1.87 3.65 2.57
CA TYR A 15 -2.93 4.66 2.39
C TYR A 15 -2.81 5.54 1.13
N LYS A 16 -1.94 5.19 0.18
CA LYS A 16 -1.72 5.96 -1.05
C LYS A 16 -3.00 6.08 -1.88
N CYS A 17 -3.82 5.04 -1.93
CA CYS A 17 -5.08 5.09 -2.65
C CYS A 17 -6.08 6.09 -2.06
N ILE A 18 -6.08 6.29 -0.73
CA ILE A 18 -6.94 7.27 -0.05
C ILE A 18 -6.45 8.69 -0.39
N ARG A 19 -5.13 8.93 -0.29
CA ARG A 19 -4.50 10.22 -0.64
C ARG A 19 -4.90 10.69 -2.04
N TYR A 20 -4.85 9.79 -3.01
CA TYR A 20 -5.14 10.08 -4.42
C TYR A 20 -6.61 9.88 -4.81
N CYS A 21 -7.50 9.48 -3.89
CA CYS A 21 -8.92 9.44 -4.18
C CYS A 21 -9.49 10.85 -4.10
N PRO A 22 -9.94 11.46 -5.21
CA PRO A 22 -10.35 12.87 -5.25
C PRO A 22 -11.63 13.15 -4.45
N VAL A 23 -12.39 12.09 -4.15
CA VAL A 23 -13.67 12.15 -3.44
C VAL A 23 -13.63 11.35 -2.12
N LYS A 24 -12.43 10.91 -1.70
CA LYS A 24 -12.18 10.13 -0.46
C LYS A 24 -13.15 8.94 -0.26
N ALA A 25 -13.56 8.28 -1.34
CA ALA A 25 -14.51 7.16 -1.35
C ALA A 25 -13.89 5.81 -0.92
N ILE A 26 -12.76 5.81 -0.21
CA ILE A 26 -12.09 4.60 0.26
C ILE A 26 -12.16 4.57 1.78
N LYS A 27 -12.92 3.62 2.29
CA LYS A 27 -13.04 3.33 3.72
C LYS A 27 -11.91 2.40 4.16
N VAL A 28 -11.45 2.56 5.41
CA VAL A 28 -10.58 1.58 6.07
C VAL A 28 -11.28 1.04 7.31
N ASN A 29 -11.33 -0.28 7.41
CA ASN A 29 -11.91 -0.98 8.55
C ASN A 29 -11.10 -2.25 8.84
N ASN A 30 -10.68 -2.43 10.08
CA ASN A 30 -9.77 -3.50 10.53
C ASN A 30 -8.55 -3.62 9.63
N GLU A 31 -7.89 -2.48 9.38
CA GLU A 31 -6.72 -2.39 8.50
C GLU A 31 -6.96 -2.85 7.05
N GLN A 32 -8.22 -2.98 6.62
CA GLN A 32 -8.58 -3.34 5.25
C GLN A 32 -9.25 -2.15 4.54
N ALA A 33 -8.71 -1.80 3.38
CA ALA A 33 -9.31 -0.79 2.52
C ALA A 33 -10.47 -1.37 1.69
N GLU A 34 -11.54 -0.59 1.54
CA GLU A 34 -12.77 -0.91 0.79
C GLU A 34 -13.25 0.33 0.04
N ILE A 35 -13.76 0.17 -1.18
CA ILE A 35 -14.37 1.27 -1.95
C ILE A 35 -15.83 1.37 -1.56
N VAL A 36 -16.26 2.58 -1.21
CA VAL A 36 -17.66 2.89 -0.91
C VAL A 36 -18.35 3.29 -2.21
N ASP A 37 -19.08 2.35 -2.81
CA ASP A 37 -19.65 2.47 -4.17
C ASP A 37 -20.50 3.73 -4.38
N TYR A 38 -21.38 4.07 -3.42
CA TYR A 38 -22.24 5.24 -3.55
C TYR A 38 -21.46 6.56 -3.54
N MET A 39 -20.27 6.60 -2.93
CA MET A 39 -19.35 7.74 -3.00
C MET A 39 -18.45 7.72 -4.24
N CYS A 40 -18.11 6.54 -4.73
CA CYS A 40 -17.12 6.38 -5.79
C CYS A 40 -17.63 6.94 -7.14
N ILE A 41 -16.77 7.65 -7.86
CA ILE A 41 -17.04 8.13 -9.24
C ILE A 41 -16.40 7.23 -10.31
N ALA A 42 -15.85 6.08 -9.92
CA ALA A 42 -15.22 5.08 -10.78
C ALA A 42 -14.06 5.57 -11.69
N CYS A 43 -13.34 6.63 -11.29
CA CYS A 43 -12.25 7.20 -12.09
C CYS A 43 -10.98 6.33 -12.18
N GLY A 44 -10.87 5.27 -11.37
CA GLY A 44 -9.75 4.32 -11.42
C GLY A 44 -8.39 4.82 -10.92
N ARG A 45 -8.23 6.08 -10.51
CA ARG A 45 -6.95 6.64 -10.00
C ARG A 45 -6.34 5.79 -8.88
N CYS A 46 -7.19 5.21 -8.01
CA CYS A 46 -6.76 4.36 -6.90
C CYS A 46 -6.14 3.01 -7.33
N LEU A 47 -6.41 2.54 -8.56
CA LEU A 47 -5.79 1.38 -9.18
C LEU A 47 -4.35 1.74 -9.59
N ASN A 48 -4.19 2.76 -10.44
CA ASN A 48 -2.91 3.16 -11.02
C ASN A 48 -1.85 3.58 -10.00
N VAL A 49 -2.26 4.22 -8.91
CA VAL A 49 -1.31 4.69 -7.89
C VAL A 49 -0.87 3.60 -6.91
N CYS A 50 -1.53 2.43 -6.91
CA CYS A 50 -1.29 1.36 -5.94
C CYS A 50 0.05 0.67 -6.22
N PRO A 51 1.07 0.80 -5.35
CA PRO A 51 2.38 0.20 -5.61
C PRO A 51 2.39 -1.33 -5.47
N GLN A 52 1.34 -1.90 -4.87
CA GLN A 52 1.24 -3.33 -4.58
C GLN A 52 0.36 -4.09 -5.60
N ASN A 53 -0.26 -3.39 -6.57
CA ASN A 53 -1.29 -3.97 -7.44
C ASN A 53 -2.37 -4.75 -6.65
N ALA A 54 -2.74 -4.22 -5.47
CA ALA A 54 -3.61 -4.89 -4.50
C ALA A 54 -5.11 -4.77 -4.84
N LYS A 55 -5.45 -4.33 -6.05
CA LYS A 55 -6.85 -4.18 -6.50
C LYS A 55 -7.10 -5.04 -7.72
N THR A 56 -8.34 -5.48 -7.88
CA THR A 56 -8.85 -6.16 -9.06
C THR A 56 -10.00 -5.39 -9.64
N VAL A 57 -10.13 -5.47 -10.96
CA VAL A 57 -11.29 -4.97 -11.69
C VAL A 57 -12.21 -6.16 -11.95
N ARG A 58 -13.53 -5.96 -11.81
CA ARG A 58 -14.51 -6.97 -12.23
C ARG A 58 -14.33 -7.20 -13.72
N SER A 59 -13.99 -8.43 -14.08
CA SER A 59 -13.87 -8.79 -15.49
C SER A 59 -15.21 -9.25 -16.06
N ASP A 60 -15.49 -8.83 -17.29
CA ASP A 60 -16.67 -9.27 -18.03
C ASP A 60 -16.29 -10.29 -19.13
N ILE A 61 -15.01 -10.74 -19.21
CA ILE A 61 -14.51 -11.69 -20.23
C ILE A 61 -15.32 -12.98 -20.26
N GLU A 62 -15.52 -13.63 -19.11
CA GLU A 62 -16.28 -14.89 -19.03
C GLU A 62 -17.73 -14.73 -19.51
N THR A 63 -18.33 -13.56 -19.28
CA THR A 63 -19.67 -13.24 -19.77
C THR A 63 -19.67 -13.15 -21.31
N VAL A 64 -18.64 -12.54 -21.89
CA VAL A 64 -18.49 -12.44 -23.35
C VAL A 64 -18.20 -13.79 -23.98
N LYS A 65 -17.28 -14.59 -23.42
CA LYS A 65 -17.02 -15.99 -23.85
C LYS A 65 -18.31 -16.81 -23.81
N MET A 66 -19.15 -16.63 -22.79
CA MET A 66 -20.46 -17.29 -22.72
C MET A 66 -21.40 -16.89 -23.87
N PHE A 67 -21.48 -15.60 -24.23
CA PHE A 67 -22.32 -15.16 -25.36
C PHE A 67 -21.89 -15.81 -26.67
N LEU A 68 -20.57 -15.81 -26.93
CA LEU A 68 -19.98 -16.42 -28.12
C LEU A 68 -20.24 -17.93 -28.18
N ASN A 69 -20.00 -18.65 -27.08
CA ASN A 69 -20.21 -20.10 -27.00
C ASN A 69 -21.66 -20.53 -27.18
N LYS A 70 -22.62 -19.65 -26.85
CA LYS A 70 -24.06 -19.90 -27.06
C LYS A 70 -24.52 -19.61 -28.49
N GLY A 71 -23.65 -19.07 -29.34
CA GLY A 71 -24.03 -18.62 -30.69
C GLY A 71 -25.00 -17.44 -30.66
N GLU A 72 -24.96 -16.63 -29.60
CA GLU A 72 -25.70 -15.37 -29.58
C GLU A 72 -25.06 -14.39 -30.59
N LYS A 73 -25.85 -13.47 -31.15
CA LYS A 73 -25.31 -12.44 -32.03
C LYS A 73 -24.50 -11.44 -31.20
N VAL A 74 -23.19 -11.39 -31.35
CA VAL A 74 -22.27 -10.55 -30.57
C VAL A 74 -21.64 -9.48 -31.47
N ILE A 75 -21.78 -8.22 -31.08
CA ILE A 75 -21.17 -7.08 -31.76
C ILE A 75 -20.21 -6.38 -30.81
N PHE A 76 -18.95 -6.26 -31.22
CA PHE A 76 -17.95 -5.50 -30.50
C PHE A 76 -18.00 -4.04 -30.94
N THR A 77 -17.93 -3.14 -29.96
CA THR A 77 -17.67 -1.73 -30.23
C THR A 77 -16.39 -1.25 -29.56
N VAL A 78 -15.51 -0.63 -30.32
CA VAL A 78 -14.15 -0.28 -29.87
C VAL A 78 -14.02 1.22 -29.69
N ALA A 79 -13.57 1.65 -28.51
CA ALA A 79 -13.34 3.05 -28.20
C ALA A 79 -12.24 3.65 -29.09
N PRO A 80 -12.41 4.87 -29.63
CA PRO A 80 -11.45 5.50 -30.56
C PRO A 80 -10.06 5.78 -29.94
N SER A 81 -9.86 5.50 -28.65
CA SER A 81 -8.57 5.61 -27.99
C SER A 81 -7.61 4.44 -28.28
N TYR A 82 -8.05 3.38 -28.96
CA TYR A 82 -7.24 2.18 -29.19
C TYR A 82 -5.94 2.41 -30.01
N PRO A 83 -5.83 3.40 -30.93
CA PRO A 83 -4.54 3.67 -31.59
C PRO A 83 -3.46 4.12 -30.60
N ALA A 84 -3.83 4.77 -29.49
CA ALA A 84 -2.89 5.12 -28.43
C ALA A 84 -2.30 3.88 -27.72
N LEU A 85 -3.03 2.76 -27.73
CA LEU A 85 -2.56 1.47 -27.20
C LEU A 85 -1.57 0.83 -28.17
N VAL A 86 -2.05 0.47 -29.37
CA VAL A 86 -1.31 -0.40 -30.30
C VAL A 86 -0.40 0.34 -31.27
N GLY A 87 -0.55 1.66 -31.40
CA GLY A 87 0.08 2.46 -32.44
C GLY A 87 -0.77 2.54 -33.72
N TYR A 88 -0.65 3.64 -34.45
CA TYR A 88 -1.48 3.90 -35.63
C TYR A 88 -1.29 2.85 -36.73
N GLU A 89 -0.06 2.33 -36.89
CA GLU A 89 0.31 1.32 -37.88
C GLU A 89 -0.31 -0.05 -37.59
N ASN A 90 -0.46 -0.40 -36.31
CA ASN A 90 -1.04 -1.68 -35.88
C ASN A 90 -2.55 -1.59 -35.61
N SER A 91 -3.17 -0.44 -35.89
CA SER A 91 -4.58 -0.22 -35.55
C SER A 91 -5.51 -1.16 -36.30
N PHE A 92 -5.29 -1.40 -37.61
CA PHE A 92 -6.09 -2.36 -38.38
C PHE A 92 -5.79 -3.82 -38.04
N LYS A 93 -4.54 -4.13 -37.67
CA LYS A 93 -4.15 -5.45 -37.16
C LYS A 93 -4.83 -5.76 -35.83
N PHE A 94 -4.97 -4.77 -34.96
CA PHE A 94 -5.70 -4.93 -33.70
C PHE A 94 -7.19 -5.24 -33.91
N ILE A 95 -7.82 -4.61 -34.91
CA ILE A 95 -9.19 -4.97 -35.29
C ILE A 95 -9.25 -6.41 -35.83
N ASN A 96 -8.24 -6.84 -36.61
CA ASN A 96 -8.15 -8.24 -37.04
C ASN A 96 -8.06 -9.20 -35.85
N ALA A 97 -7.22 -8.90 -34.86
CA ALA A 97 -7.10 -9.68 -33.63
C ALA A 97 -8.44 -9.77 -32.88
N LEU A 98 -9.18 -8.66 -32.77
CA LEU A 98 -10.53 -8.67 -32.20
C LEU A 98 -11.53 -9.50 -33.01
N LYS A 99 -11.39 -9.55 -34.34
CA LYS A 99 -12.25 -10.36 -35.20
C LYS A 99 -12.01 -11.85 -35.00
N MET A 100 -10.76 -12.25 -34.74
CA MET A 100 -10.38 -13.63 -34.44
C MET A 100 -10.99 -14.13 -33.12
N LEU A 101 -11.36 -13.25 -32.19
CA LEU A 101 -12.08 -13.61 -30.96
C LEU A 101 -13.54 -14.06 -31.20
N GLY A 102 -14.03 -13.98 -32.43
CA GLY A 102 -15.32 -14.53 -32.84
C GLY A 102 -16.57 -13.63 -32.82
N PRO A 103 -16.53 -12.28 -32.67
CA PRO A 103 -17.75 -11.47 -32.80
C PRO A 103 -18.29 -11.51 -34.24
N ASP A 104 -19.60 -11.34 -34.40
CA ASP A 104 -20.24 -11.23 -35.71
C ASP A 104 -19.77 -9.98 -36.45
N LEU A 105 -19.72 -8.84 -35.74
CA LEU A 105 -19.36 -7.54 -36.30
C LEU A 105 -18.52 -6.71 -35.32
N ILE A 106 -17.68 -5.84 -35.87
CA ILE A 106 -16.89 -4.84 -35.13
C ILE A 106 -17.25 -3.45 -35.65
N LEU A 107 -17.61 -2.55 -34.73
CA LEU A 107 -17.97 -1.17 -35.00
C LEU A 107 -17.16 -0.20 -34.11
N GLU A 108 -16.62 0.87 -34.67
CA GLU A 108 -15.98 1.92 -33.90
C GLU A 108 -17.03 2.71 -33.11
N THR A 109 -16.73 2.99 -31.84
CA THR A 109 -17.60 3.85 -31.02
C THR A 109 -17.66 5.29 -31.56
N SER A 110 -16.77 5.66 -32.51
CA SER A 110 -16.83 6.91 -33.28
C SER A 110 -18.20 7.13 -33.94
N ILE A 111 -18.90 6.07 -34.34
CA ILE A 111 -20.27 6.15 -34.86
C ILE A 111 -21.20 6.79 -33.81
N GLY A 112 -21.14 6.30 -32.57
CA GLY A 112 -21.89 6.88 -31.45
C GLY A 112 -21.43 8.28 -31.10
N ALA A 113 -20.13 8.56 -31.21
CA ALA A 113 -19.59 9.90 -30.95
C ALA A 113 -20.16 10.93 -31.96
N LYS A 114 -20.27 10.58 -33.25
CA LYS A 114 -20.86 11.48 -34.25
C LYS A 114 -22.32 11.81 -33.95
N LEU A 115 -23.09 10.84 -33.46
CA LEU A 115 -24.48 11.08 -33.02
C LEU A 115 -24.54 12.07 -31.85
N ILE A 116 -23.64 11.92 -30.88
CA ILE A 116 -23.54 12.83 -29.74
C ILE A 116 -23.06 14.22 -30.16
N THR A 117 -22.10 14.33 -31.09
CA THR A 117 -21.63 15.60 -31.65
C THR A 117 -22.80 16.42 -32.20
N LYS A 118 -23.72 15.80 -32.96
CA LYS A 118 -24.91 16.49 -33.49
C LYS A 118 -25.87 16.99 -32.41
N GLU A 119 -26.02 16.25 -31.30
CA GLU A 119 -26.82 16.74 -30.17
C GLU A 119 -26.09 17.87 -29.43
N TYR A 120 -24.79 17.74 -29.22
CA TYR A 120 -23.95 18.79 -28.63
C TYR A 120 -24.06 20.11 -29.40
N GLU A 121 -24.06 20.08 -30.74
CA GLU A 121 -24.26 21.26 -31.59
C GLU A 121 -25.59 21.96 -31.28
N LYS A 122 -26.68 21.21 -31.04
CA LYS A 122 -27.99 21.80 -30.68
C LYS A 122 -27.92 22.55 -29.35
N TYR A 123 -27.37 21.93 -28.32
CA TYR A 123 -27.26 22.57 -27.00
C TYR A 123 -26.26 23.73 -27.00
N TYR A 124 -25.15 23.60 -27.72
CA TYR A 124 -24.15 24.66 -27.86
C TYR A 124 -24.78 25.95 -28.41
N ASN A 125 -25.67 25.83 -29.40
CA ASN A 125 -26.36 26.98 -30.00
C ASN A 125 -27.56 27.49 -29.19
N ASP A 126 -28.02 26.75 -28.18
CA ASP A 126 -29.17 27.14 -27.34
C ASP A 126 -28.70 28.05 -26.18
N LEU A 127 -28.91 29.35 -26.33
CA LEU A 127 -28.53 30.37 -25.34
C LEU A 127 -29.37 30.36 -24.05
N SER A 128 -30.40 29.51 -23.94
CA SER A 128 -31.12 29.32 -22.68
C SER A 128 -30.28 28.61 -21.61
N TYR A 129 -29.23 27.89 -22.02
CA TYR A 129 -28.24 27.30 -21.13
C TYR A 129 -27.06 28.25 -20.94
N ASP A 130 -26.72 28.56 -19.69
CA ASP A 130 -25.59 29.45 -19.38
C ASP A 130 -24.25 28.72 -19.58
N ASN A 131 -23.98 27.71 -18.77
CA ASN A 131 -22.79 26.87 -18.87
C ASN A 131 -23.18 25.44 -19.28
N LEU A 132 -22.39 24.84 -20.18
CA LEU A 132 -22.59 23.50 -20.71
C LEU A 132 -21.36 22.64 -20.48
N ILE A 133 -21.55 21.51 -19.79
CA ILE A 133 -20.51 20.52 -19.46
C ILE A 133 -20.78 19.26 -20.28
N THR A 134 -19.78 18.81 -21.03
CA THR A 134 -19.89 17.58 -21.83
C THR A 134 -20.07 16.34 -20.94
N THR A 135 -20.81 15.36 -21.43
CA THR A 135 -21.26 14.19 -20.65
C THR A 135 -20.72 12.85 -21.14
N SER A 136 -19.74 12.90 -22.05
CA SER A 136 -19.04 11.73 -22.58
C SER A 136 -18.25 10.97 -21.50
N CYS A 137 -17.75 11.68 -20.48
CA CYS A 137 -16.97 11.13 -19.35
C CYS A 137 -17.87 10.78 -18.15
N PRO A 138 -18.15 9.49 -17.86
CA PRO A 138 -19.10 9.14 -16.80
C PRO A 138 -18.62 9.53 -15.41
N SER A 139 -17.30 9.55 -15.17
CA SER A 139 -16.74 10.01 -13.90
C SER A 139 -16.99 11.48 -13.62
N VAL A 140 -17.09 12.33 -14.65
CA VAL A 140 -17.49 13.74 -14.48
C VAL A 140 -18.97 13.82 -14.12
N ASN A 141 -19.82 13.08 -14.83
CA ASN A 141 -21.25 13.03 -14.56
C ASN A 141 -21.51 12.63 -13.09
N TYR A 142 -20.90 11.51 -12.63
CA TYR A 142 -21.02 11.08 -11.24
C TYR A 142 -20.40 12.05 -10.23
N LEU A 143 -19.35 12.79 -10.62
CA LEU A 143 -18.80 13.83 -9.75
C LEU A 143 -19.82 14.95 -9.53
N VAL A 144 -20.50 15.39 -10.59
CA VAL A 144 -21.54 16.41 -10.51
C VAL A 144 -22.76 15.89 -9.75
N GLU A 145 -23.31 14.72 -10.12
CA GLU A 145 -24.50 14.15 -9.47
C GLU A 145 -24.31 13.91 -7.96
N LYS A 146 -23.11 13.52 -7.52
CA LYS A 146 -22.84 13.16 -6.12
C LYS A 146 -22.29 14.30 -5.26
N TYR A 147 -21.53 15.23 -5.85
CA TYR A 147 -20.78 16.24 -5.08
C TYR A 147 -21.10 17.70 -5.47
N TYR A 148 -21.73 17.92 -6.63
CA TYR A 148 -22.17 19.24 -7.10
C TYR A 148 -23.60 19.17 -7.67
N PRO A 149 -24.59 18.64 -6.93
CA PRO A 149 -25.92 18.39 -7.47
C PRO A 149 -26.64 19.66 -7.97
N GLU A 150 -26.29 20.83 -7.45
CA GLU A 150 -26.77 22.13 -7.92
C GLU A 150 -26.35 22.46 -9.36
N LEU A 151 -25.30 21.81 -9.88
CA LEU A 151 -24.78 22.00 -11.24
C LEU A 151 -25.28 20.95 -12.23
N ILE A 152 -26.21 20.08 -11.84
CA ILE A 152 -26.78 19.06 -12.74
C ILE A 152 -27.34 19.68 -14.02
N ASN A 153 -27.96 20.85 -13.93
CA ASN A 153 -28.52 21.57 -15.09
C ASN A 153 -27.46 22.08 -16.08
N CYS A 154 -26.18 22.11 -15.68
CA CYS A 154 -25.07 22.44 -16.59
C CYS A 154 -24.61 21.22 -17.39
N LEU A 155 -24.97 19.98 -17.01
CA LEU A 155 -24.63 18.79 -17.79
C LEU A 155 -25.49 18.73 -19.06
N VAL A 156 -24.87 18.55 -20.22
CA VAL A 156 -25.62 18.34 -21.47
C VAL A 156 -26.42 17.03 -21.36
N PRO A 157 -27.76 17.04 -21.45
CA PRO A 157 -28.65 15.91 -21.07
C PRO A 157 -28.71 14.80 -22.14
N VAL A 158 -27.54 14.33 -22.57
CA VAL A 158 -27.36 13.27 -23.55
C VAL A 158 -26.53 12.13 -23.00
N VAL A 159 -26.69 10.95 -23.56
CA VAL A 159 -25.89 9.77 -23.21
C VAL A 159 -24.46 9.89 -23.76
N SER A 160 -23.55 9.03 -23.28
CA SER A 160 -22.20 8.98 -23.84
C SER A 160 -22.14 8.25 -25.18
N PRO A 161 -21.05 8.43 -25.96
CA PRO A 161 -20.85 7.73 -27.23
C PRO A 161 -21.00 6.20 -27.15
N MET A 162 -20.59 5.58 -26.03
CA MET A 162 -20.74 4.14 -25.79
C MET A 162 -22.22 3.74 -25.77
N ILE A 163 -23.05 4.48 -25.03
CA ILE A 163 -24.47 4.17 -24.92
C ILE A 163 -25.20 4.50 -26.24
N ALA A 164 -24.81 5.59 -26.92
CA ALA A 164 -25.37 5.98 -28.22
C ALA A 164 -25.16 4.88 -29.28
N ILE A 165 -23.95 4.33 -29.40
CA ILE A 165 -23.69 3.23 -30.34
C ILE A 165 -24.39 1.94 -29.91
N GLY A 166 -24.46 1.66 -28.60
CA GLY A 166 -25.19 0.50 -28.08
C GLY A 166 -26.67 0.52 -28.45
N ARG A 167 -27.35 1.65 -28.20
CA ARG A 167 -28.76 1.85 -28.61
C ARG A 167 -28.95 1.74 -30.12
N THR A 168 -28.02 2.30 -30.91
CA THR A 168 -28.04 2.18 -32.38
C THR A 168 -27.93 0.72 -32.83
N ILE A 169 -26.99 -0.04 -32.26
CA ILE A 169 -26.79 -1.45 -32.59
C ILE A 169 -28.05 -2.27 -32.26
N LYS A 170 -28.63 -2.09 -31.07
CA LYS A 170 -29.86 -2.79 -30.64
C LYS A 170 -31.03 -2.48 -31.57
N LYS A 171 -31.17 -1.22 -32.01
CA LYS A 171 -32.23 -0.80 -32.93
C LYS A 171 -32.08 -1.41 -34.33
N ILE A 172 -30.86 -1.49 -34.85
CA ILE A 172 -30.60 -1.99 -36.21
C ILE A 172 -30.59 -3.53 -36.26
N TYR A 173 -29.93 -4.17 -35.31
CA TYR A 173 -29.70 -5.61 -35.32
C TYR A 173 -30.61 -6.40 -34.38
N GLY A 174 -31.49 -5.71 -33.63
CA GLY A 174 -32.48 -6.26 -32.71
C GLY A 174 -31.99 -6.28 -31.25
N ASP A 175 -32.94 -6.08 -30.31
CA ASP A 175 -32.67 -5.93 -28.87
C ASP A 175 -31.94 -7.12 -28.23
N LYS A 176 -32.05 -8.31 -28.82
CA LYS A 176 -31.38 -9.53 -28.37
C LYS A 176 -29.88 -9.57 -28.69
N THR A 177 -29.40 -8.71 -29.60
CA THR A 177 -27.98 -8.62 -29.98
C THR A 177 -27.13 -8.26 -28.78
N LYS A 178 -26.07 -9.00 -28.48
CA LYS A 178 -25.14 -8.70 -27.40
C LYS A 178 -24.13 -7.66 -27.82
N VAL A 179 -24.12 -6.52 -27.13
CA VAL A 179 -23.20 -5.43 -27.42
C VAL A 179 -22.10 -5.38 -26.37
N VAL A 180 -20.85 -5.52 -26.83
CA VAL A 180 -19.67 -5.51 -25.97
C VAL A 180 -18.84 -4.28 -26.29
N PHE A 181 -18.70 -3.37 -25.33
CA PHE A 181 -17.83 -2.21 -25.48
C PHE A 181 -16.40 -2.53 -25.01
N ILE A 182 -15.41 -2.13 -25.79
CA ILE A 182 -13.98 -2.32 -25.53
C ILE A 182 -13.32 -0.95 -25.40
N GLY A 183 -12.75 -0.63 -24.23
CA GLY A 183 -12.17 0.69 -24.02
C GLY A 183 -11.28 0.87 -22.78
N PRO A 184 -10.81 2.10 -22.52
CA PRO A 184 -9.79 2.37 -21.50
C PRO A 184 -10.35 2.73 -20.11
N CYS A 185 -11.67 2.69 -19.92
CA CYS A 185 -12.33 3.35 -18.81
C CYS A 185 -13.13 2.40 -17.92
N LEU A 186 -12.84 2.39 -16.62
CA LEU A 186 -13.58 1.62 -15.61
C LEU A 186 -14.98 2.19 -15.36
N ALA A 187 -15.17 3.50 -15.47
CA ALA A 187 -16.46 4.13 -15.26
C ALA A 187 -17.52 3.69 -16.29
N LYS A 188 -17.09 3.19 -17.47
CA LYS A 188 -17.98 2.59 -18.47
C LYS A 188 -18.64 1.29 -17.99
N LYS A 189 -17.95 0.47 -17.20
CA LYS A 189 -18.53 -0.70 -16.52
C LYS A 189 -19.63 -0.31 -15.52
N VAL A 190 -19.56 0.89 -14.94
CA VAL A 190 -20.61 1.44 -14.06
C VAL A 190 -21.74 2.04 -14.90
N GLU A 191 -21.41 2.84 -15.92
CA GLU A 191 -22.39 3.51 -16.79
C GLU A 191 -23.35 2.55 -17.49
N MET A 192 -22.92 1.35 -17.89
CA MET A 192 -23.84 0.39 -18.52
C MET A 192 -24.98 -0.07 -17.60
N ASN A 193 -24.81 0.08 -16.27
CA ASN A 193 -25.81 -0.27 -15.26
C ASN A 193 -26.56 0.95 -14.72
N ASP A 194 -26.36 2.13 -15.31
CA ASP A 194 -27.13 3.33 -14.99
C ASP A 194 -28.57 3.17 -15.48
N PHE A 195 -29.55 3.56 -14.67
CA PHE A 195 -30.98 3.43 -14.96
C PHE A 195 -31.39 4.12 -16.28
N SER A 196 -30.71 5.21 -16.67
CA SER A 196 -30.96 5.90 -17.93
C SER A 196 -30.28 5.22 -19.12
N CYS A 197 -29.46 4.19 -18.91
CA CYS A 197 -28.61 3.57 -19.92
C CYS A 197 -28.89 2.06 -20.10
N GLU A 198 -29.91 1.52 -19.43
CA GLU A 198 -30.23 0.10 -19.42
C GLU A 198 -30.41 -0.48 -20.83
N ASN A 199 -30.03 -1.75 -20.98
CA ASN A 199 -30.14 -2.54 -22.22
C ASN A 199 -29.35 -2.05 -23.44
N ALA A 200 -28.54 -0.99 -23.33
CA ALA A 200 -27.72 -0.52 -24.46
C ALA A 200 -26.43 -1.34 -24.63
N ILE A 201 -25.81 -1.77 -23.53
CA ILE A 201 -24.51 -2.48 -23.50
C ILE A 201 -24.65 -3.71 -22.59
N ASP A 202 -24.23 -4.88 -23.07
CA ASP A 202 -24.33 -6.15 -22.34
C ASP A 202 -23.03 -6.49 -21.58
N ALA A 203 -21.88 -6.01 -22.05
CA ALA A 203 -20.59 -6.18 -21.36
C ALA A 203 -19.61 -5.05 -21.70
N VAL A 204 -18.70 -4.75 -20.77
CA VAL A 204 -17.62 -3.80 -21.00
C VAL A 204 -16.29 -4.47 -20.70
N LEU A 205 -15.41 -4.57 -21.70
CA LEU A 205 -14.06 -5.05 -21.58
C LEU A 205 -13.07 -3.89 -21.61
N THR A 206 -12.09 -3.92 -20.73
CA THR A 206 -10.99 -2.97 -20.75
C THR A 206 -9.92 -3.37 -21.77
N PHE A 207 -9.08 -2.43 -22.19
CA PHE A 207 -7.93 -2.75 -23.04
C PHE A 207 -6.95 -3.71 -22.36
N GLU A 208 -6.77 -3.59 -21.04
CA GLU A 208 -5.97 -4.55 -20.26
C GLU A 208 -6.57 -5.96 -20.33
N GLU A 209 -7.89 -6.10 -20.13
CA GLU A 209 -8.60 -7.38 -20.29
C GLU A 209 -8.47 -7.98 -21.69
N ILE A 210 -8.59 -7.16 -22.74
CA ILE A 210 -8.40 -7.63 -24.12
C ILE A 210 -6.98 -8.10 -24.37
N ASN A 211 -5.97 -7.36 -23.91
CA ASN A 211 -4.58 -7.78 -24.07
C ASN A 211 -4.29 -9.10 -23.35
N ASP A 212 -4.89 -9.33 -22.20
CA ASP A 212 -4.75 -10.59 -21.47
C ASP A 212 -5.47 -11.74 -22.19
N TRP A 213 -6.67 -11.49 -22.74
CA TRP A 213 -7.38 -12.49 -23.54
C TRP A 213 -6.66 -12.83 -24.85
N LEU A 214 -6.15 -11.84 -25.58
CA LEU A 214 -5.36 -12.08 -26.81
C LEU A 214 -4.11 -12.93 -26.54
N LYS A 215 -3.45 -12.75 -25.37
CA LYS A 215 -2.32 -13.60 -24.96
C LYS A 215 -2.75 -15.02 -24.62
N GLU A 216 -3.91 -15.19 -23.98
CA GLU A 216 -4.48 -16.50 -23.67
C GLU A 216 -4.77 -17.30 -24.95
N GLU A 217 -5.24 -16.62 -26.00
CA GLU A 217 -5.49 -17.21 -27.33
C GLU A 217 -4.24 -17.26 -28.22
N GLU A 218 -3.06 -16.89 -27.71
CA GLU A 218 -1.79 -16.85 -28.43
C GLU A 218 -1.81 -15.99 -29.72
N ILE A 219 -2.60 -14.91 -29.74
CA ILE A 219 -2.74 -13.99 -30.88
C ILE A 219 -1.71 -12.85 -30.77
N ASP A 220 -0.71 -12.84 -31.66
CA ASP A 220 0.23 -11.73 -31.81
C ASP A 220 -0.26 -10.70 -32.83
N VAL A 221 -0.70 -9.54 -32.31
CA VAL A 221 -1.24 -8.42 -33.12
C VAL A 221 -0.25 -7.94 -34.18
N GLU A 222 1.05 -7.87 -33.89
CA GLU A 222 2.02 -7.29 -34.83
C GLU A 222 2.24 -8.18 -36.06
N SER A 223 2.01 -9.49 -35.91
CA SER A 223 2.15 -10.50 -36.96
C SER A 223 0.95 -10.60 -37.91
N LEU A 224 -0.18 -9.99 -37.56
CA LEU A 224 -1.42 -10.08 -38.34
C LEU A 224 -1.40 -9.14 -39.55
N ASP A 225 -2.20 -9.50 -40.56
CA ASP A 225 -2.55 -8.61 -41.66
C ASP A 225 -3.58 -7.55 -41.22
N ASP A 226 -3.61 -6.43 -41.95
CA ASP A 226 -4.60 -5.38 -41.75
C ASP A 226 -6.02 -5.90 -42.08
N TYR A 227 -6.94 -5.80 -41.12
CA TYR A 227 -8.36 -5.93 -41.38
C TYR A 227 -9.00 -4.54 -41.50
N ARG A 228 -9.25 -4.10 -42.73
CA ARG A 228 -9.75 -2.74 -43.04
C ARG A 228 -11.25 -2.67 -43.30
N ASP A 229 -11.87 -3.81 -43.58
CA ASP A 229 -13.31 -3.95 -43.86
C ASP A 229 -14.11 -4.11 -42.55
N PHE A 230 -13.90 -3.17 -41.62
CA PHE A 230 -14.58 -3.05 -40.34
C PHE A 230 -15.19 -1.65 -40.24
N ASN A 231 -16.34 -1.57 -39.59
CA ASN A 231 -17.36 -0.55 -39.81
C ASN A 231 -18.06 -0.70 -41.15
N ASP A 232 -19.32 -1.13 -41.09
CA ASP A 232 -20.26 -1.02 -42.21
C ASP A 232 -20.70 0.44 -42.43
N VAL A 233 -19.94 1.46 -41.98
CA VAL A 233 -20.32 2.88 -42.09
C VAL A 233 -19.12 3.77 -42.36
N ASP A 234 -19.27 4.63 -43.36
CA ASP A 234 -18.30 5.66 -43.69
C ASP A 234 -18.55 6.91 -42.83
N ILE A 235 -18.11 6.85 -41.57
CA ILE A 235 -18.25 7.95 -40.60
C ILE A 235 -16.85 8.50 -40.27
N PRO A 236 -16.67 9.83 -40.24
CA PRO A 236 -15.42 10.44 -39.79
C PRO A 236 -14.99 9.90 -38.44
N PHE A 237 -13.68 9.69 -38.30
CA PHE A 237 -13.11 9.28 -37.02
C PHE A 237 -13.14 10.45 -36.03
N GLU A 238 -13.92 10.31 -34.95
CA GLU A 238 -14.13 11.35 -33.96
C GLU A 238 -12.98 11.42 -32.94
N LEU A 239 -12.47 12.62 -32.68
CA LEU A 239 -11.27 12.86 -31.86
C LEU A 239 -11.53 13.02 -30.36
N TYR A 240 -12.70 12.58 -29.88
CA TYR A 240 -13.10 12.59 -28.46
C TYR A 240 -12.05 12.03 -27.47
N PRO A 241 -11.21 11.03 -27.82
CA PRO A 241 -10.20 10.55 -26.90
C PRO A 241 -9.12 11.56 -26.51
N ILE A 242 -8.99 12.63 -27.28
CA ILE A 242 -7.95 13.62 -27.16
C ILE A 242 -8.55 14.89 -26.54
N GLU A 243 -7.91 15.36 -25.48
CA GLU A 243 -8.27 16.62 -24.83
C GLU A 243 -8.33 17.79 -25.83
N GLY A 244 -9.47 18.50 -25.80
CA GLY A 244 -9.72 19.73 -26.54
C GLY A 244 -10.04 19.48 -28.01
N LYS A 245 -10.34 18.24 -28.39
CA LYS A 245 -10.66 17.85 -29.77
C LYS A 245 -12.13 17.49 -29.98
N THR A 246 -12.95 17.54 -28.93
CA THR A 246 -14.40 17.34 -29.08
C THR A 246 -15.01 18.49 -29.91
N ILE A 247 -14.57 19.72 -29.65
CA ILE A 247 -15.03 20.91 -30.38
C ILE A 247 -14.66 20.86 -31.86
N ASP A 248 -13.48 20.33 -32.21
CA ASP A 248 -13.02 20.17 -33.60
C ASP A 248 -13.91 19.23 -34.43
N CYS A 249 -14.74 18.40 -33.76
CA CYS A 249 -15.67 17.49 -34.42
C CYS A 249 -17.04 18.13 -34.70
N MET A 250 -17.31 19.28 -34.08
CA MET A 250 -18.58 20.00 -34.14
C MET A 250 -18.53 21.10 -35.22
N ASP A 251 -19.63 21.31 -35.92
CA ASP A 251 -19.80 22.42 -36.87
C ASP A 251 -20.54 23.60 -36.20
N VAL A 252 -19.80 24.44 -35.47
CA VAL A 252 -20.35 25.55 -34.66
C VAL A 252 -19.54 26.84 -34.78
N ASP A 253 -20.21 27.98 -34.55
CA ASP A 253 -19.54 29.28 -34.43
C ASP A 253 -18.91 29.43 -33.03
N LEU A 254 -17.57 29.49 -32.98
CA LEU A 254 -16.79 29.62 -31.75
C LEU A 254 -16.99 30.97 -31.04
N ASN A 255 -17.66 31.94 -31.65
CA ASN A 255 -17.99 33.22 -31.00
C ASN A 255 -19.22 33.13 -30.09
N ILE A 256 -20.02 32.06 -30.17
CA ILE A 256 -21.26 31.90 -29.39
C ILE A 256 -20.95 31.66 -27.91
N ARG A 257 -19.90 30.88 -27.60
CA ARG A 257 -19.52 30.50 -26.24
C ARG A 257 -18.01 30.50 -26.07
N ASN A 258 -17.56 30.72 -24.84
CA ASN A 258 -16.17 30.48 -24.49
C ASN A 258 -15.93 28.97 -24.40
N VAL A 259 -14.94 28.47 -25.13
CA VAL A 259 -14.60 27.03 -25.14
C VAL A 259 -13.41 26.77 -24.22
N VAL A 260 -13.57 25.82 -23.31
CA VAL A 260 -12.49 25.35 -22.44
C VAL A 260 -12.48 23.83 -22.38
N SER A 261 -11.29 23.26 -22.25
CA SER A 261 -11.09 21.83 -22.02
C SER A 261 -10.29 21.63 -20.75
N VAL A 262 -10.75 20.70 -19.90
CA VAL A 262 -10.11 20.33 -18.64
C VAL A 262 -10.00 18.81 -18.55
N SER A 263 -8.78 18.32 -18.39
CA SER A 263 -8.48 16.88 -18.33
C SER A 263 -7.95 16.40 -16.98
N SER A 264 -8.19 17.15 -15.89
CA SER A 264 -7.81 16.76 -14.54
C SER A 264 -8.98 16.88 -13.58
N ILE A 265 -9.16 15.90 -12.71
CA ILE A 265 -10.22 15.97 -11.69
C ILE A 265 -10.03 17.15 -10.73
N ASP A 266 -8.78 17.52 -10.45
CA ASP A 266 -8.48 18.62 -9.54
C ASP A 266 -8.84 19.96 -10.19
N GLU A 267 -8.59 20.12 -11.50
CA GLU A 267 -9.02 21.28 -12.31
C GLU A 267 -10.55 21.33 -12.49
N ILE A 268 -11.17 20.19 -12.77
CA ILE A 268 -12.64 20.09 -12.88
C ILE A 268 -13.30 20.55 -11.58
N ARG A 269 -12.81 20.12 -10.41
CA ARG A 269 -13.36 20.56 -9.12
C ARG A 269 -13.23 22.07 -8.92
N GLY A 270 -12.09 22.66 -9.31
CA GLY A 270 -11.90 24.11 -9.32
C GLY A 270 -12.94 24.81 -10.19
N LEU A 271 -13.05 24.38 -11.45
CA LEU A 271 -14.00 24.92 -12.41
C LEU A 271 -15.46 24.77 -11.96
N LEU A 272 -15.84 23.63 -11.37
CA LEU A 272 -17.18 23.46 -10.81
C LEU A 272 -17.44 24.40 -9.63
N ASN A 273 -16.44 24.68 -8.77
CA ASN A 273 -16.58 25.68 -7.71
C ASN A 273 -16.78 27.10 -8.29
N ASP A 274 -16.08 27.45 -9.36
CA ASP A 274 -16.19 28.75 -10.01
C ASP A 274 -17.55 28.94 -10.68
N ILE A 275 -18.10 27.89 -11.32
CA ILE A 275 -19.47 27.90 -11.84
C ILE A 275 -20.48 28.03 -10.69
N LYS A 276 -20.32 27.24 -9.62
CA LYS A 276 -21.20 27.27 -8.45
C LYS A 276 -21.25 28.64 -7.78
N SER A 277 -20.12 29.34 -7.73
CA SER A 277 -20.02 30.68 -7.15
C SER A 277 -20.51 31.80 -8.07
N GLY A 278 -20.86 31.48 -9.34
CA GLY A 278 -21.30 32.46 -10.33
C GLY A 278 -20.17 33.31 -10.90
N VAL A 279 -18.94 32.81 -10.93
CA VAL A 279 -17.79 33.51 -11.52
C VAL A 279 -17.67 33.23 -13.02
N LEU A 280 -18.06 32.03 -13.47
CA LEU A 280 -17.98 31.60 -14.87
C LEU A 280 -19.37 31.54 -15.51
N HIS A 281 -19.52 32.14 -16.69
CA HIS A 281 -20.76 32.22 -17.46
C HIS A 281 -20.49 32.07 -18.97
N GLY A 282 -21.43 31.47 -19.70
CA GLY A 282 -21.37 31.33 -21.15
C GLY A 282 -20.32 30.34 -21.67
N TYR A 283 -19.94 29.33 -20.88
CA TYR A 283 -18.89 28.38 -21.26
C TYR A 283 -19.42 27.07 -21.86
N TRP A 284 -18.71 26.57 -22.87
CA TRP A 284 -18.71 25.18 -23.30
C TRP A 284 -17.48 24.47 -22.72
N ILE A 285 -17.71 23.41 -21.97
CA ILE A 285 -16.70 22.80 -21.09
C ILE A 285 -16.54 21.33 -21.46
N GLU A 286 -15.45 21.03 -22.16
CA GLU A 286 -15.02 19.66 -22.37
C GLU A 286 -14.36 19.13 -21.08
N ALA A 287 -15.06 18.26 -20.34
CA ALA A 287 -14.58 17.79 -19.05
C ALA A 287 -14.24 16.28 -19.05
N ASN A 288 -13.00 15.95 -18.69
CA ASN A 288 -12.51 14.59 -18.60
C ASN A 288 -11.66 14.38 -17.35
N THR A 289 -11.89 13.30 -16.58
CA THR A 289 -11.13 13.10 -15.32
C THR A 289 -9.69 12.61 -15.50
N CYS A 290 -9.34 12.13 -16.69
CA CYS A 290 -8.03 11.54 -16.98
C CYS A 290 -7.15 12.54 -17.74
N ASN A 291 -5.92 12.75 -17.28
CA ASN A 291 -4.98 13.69 -17.90
C ASN A 291 -4.73 13.35 -19.37
N GLY A 292 -5.01 14.29 -20.27
CA GLY A 292 -4.96 14.10 -21.71
C GLY A 292 -6.21 13.42 -22.31
N SER A 293 -7.30 13.28 -21.54
CA SER A 293 -8.55 12.59 -21.89
C SER A 293 -8.41 11.06 -22.00
N CYS A 294 -9.27 10.40 -22.78
CA CYS A 294 -9.43 8.95 -22.80
C CYS A 294 -8.22 8.21 -23.36
N ILE A 295 -7.17 8.85 -23.90
CA ILE A 295 -5.89 8.21 -24.26
C ILE A 295 -4.99 7.85 -23.06
N ASN A 296 -5.39 8.28 -21.86
CA ASN A 296 -4.71 7.97 -20.61
C ASN A 296 -5.67 7.44 -19.53
N GLY A 297 -6.73 6.76 -19.96
CA GLY A 297 -7.69 6.11 -19.08
C GLY A 297 -7.04 5.10 -18.12
N PRO A 298 -7.70 4.79 -16.99
CA PRO A 298 -7.13 3.96 -15.95
C PRO A 298 -6.95 2.48 -16.32
N ALA A 299 -7.57 2.00 -17.40
CA ALA A 299 -7.58 0.59 -17.78
C ALA A 299 -6.94 0.33 -19.15
N PHE A 300 -5.88 1.08 -19.48
CA PHE A 300 -5.03 0.82 -20.65
C PHE A 300 -4.03 -0.33 -20.46
N GLY A 301 -3.75 -0.72 -19.22
CA GLY A 301 -2.60 -1.55 -18.88
C GLY A 301 -1.28 -0.76 -18.87
N LYS A 302 -0.15 -1.48 -18.82
CA LYS A 302 1.20 -0.88 -18.80
C LYS A 302 1.60 -0.42 -20.19
N ILE A 303 1.63 0.89 -20.42
CA ILE A 303 2.07 1.48 -21.69
C ILE A 303 3.30 2.36 -21.47
N ASN A 304 4.40 2.01 -22.14
CA ASN A 304 5.65 2.78 -22.13
C ASN A 304 5.68 3.86 -23.22
N LYS A 305 4.63 4.70 -23.27
CA LYS A 305 4.50 5.83 -24.20
C LYS A 305 4.07 7.07 -23.42
N SER A 306 4.68 8.21 -23.71
CA SER A 306 4.25 9.51 -23.18
C SER A 306 2.85 9.87 -23.69
N ILE A 307 2.15 10.76 -22.97
CA ILE A 307 0.82 11.25 -23.39
C ILE A 307 0.90 11.92 -24.76
N VAL A 308 1.97 12.67 -25.05
CA VAL A 308 2.21 13.32 -26.35
C VAL A 308 2.27 12.28 -27.46
N LYS A 309 3.07 11.21 -27.29
CA LYS A 309 3.17 10.16 -28.29
C LYS A 309 1.83 9.47 -28.52
N ARG A 310 1.09 9.15 -27.45
CA ARG A 310 -0.27 8.58 -27.55
C ARG A 310 -1.24 9.47 -28.31
N ARG A 311 -1.17 10.79 -28.11
CA ARG A 311 -1.95 11.78 -28.85
C ARG A 311 -1.62 11.75 -30.35
N GLU A 312 -0.33 11.69 -30.70
CA GLU A 312 0.11 11.56 -32.09
C GLU A 312 -0.41 10.29 -32.75
N GLU A 313 -0.39 9.14 -32.05
CA GLU A 313 -0.91 7.87 -32.58
C GLU A 313 -2.39 8.00 -33.02
N VAL A 314 -3.23 8.63 -32.20
CA VAL A 314 -4.65 8.81 -32.52
C VAL A 314 -4.84 9.81 -33.67
N LEU A 315 -4.07 10.91 -33.70
CA LEU A 315 -4.14 11.89 -34.80
C LEU A 315 -3.67 11.29 -36.13
N ASN A 316 -2.61 10.49 -36.12
CA ASN A 316 -2.11 9.82 -37.32
C ASN A 316 -3.10 8.76 -37.81
N TYR A 317 -3.69 8.00 -36.88
CA TYR A 317 -4.75 7.05 -37.23
C TYR A 317 -5.97 7.75 -37.83
N SER A 318 -6.40 8.90 -37.30
CA SER A 318 -7.50 9.68 -37.87
C SER A 318 -7.23 10.08 -39.33
N LYS A 319 -6.02 10.58 -39.63
CA LYS A 319 -5.59 10.90 -41.02
C LYS A 319 -5.50 9.68 -41.92
N LEU A 320 -5.05 8.54 -41.38
CA LEU A 320 -5.00 7.28 -42.12
C LEU A 320 -6.42 6.82 -42.44
N LYS A 321 -7.32 6.82 -41.46
CA LYS A 321 -8.72 6.37 -41.60
C LYS A 321 -9.49 7.22 -42.59
N SER A 322 -9.27 8.54 -42.65
CA SER A 322 -9.95 9.43 -43.61
C SER A 322 -9.62 9.15 -45.07
N GLN A 323 -8.59 8.34 -45.37
CA GLN A 323 -8.26 7.90 -46.72
C GLN A 323 -9.04 6.65 -47.16
N TYR A 324 -9.81 6.03 -46.25
CA TYR A 324 -10.58 4.83 -46.50
C TYR A 324 -12.07 5.12 -46.43
N HIS A 325 -12.80 4.64 -47.42
CA HIS A 325 -14.25 4.66 -47.45
C HIS A 325 -14.80 3.26 -47.14
N ALA A 326 -15.83 3.19 -46.30
CA ALA A 326 -16.51 1.92 -46.03
C ALA A 326 -17.20 1.39 -47.30
N LYS A 327 -17.16 0.07 -47.54
CA LYS A 327 -17.82 -0.55 -48.69
C LYS A 327 -19.34 -0.56 -48.59
N ASN A 328 -19.85 -0.58 -47.36
CA ASN A 328 -21.27 -0.53 -47.04
C ASN A 328 -21.56 0.72 -46.22
N THR A 329 -22.79 1.22 -46.32
CA THR A 329 -23.27 2.32 -45.48
C THR A 329 -24.46 1.81 -44.68
N LEU A 330 -24.30 1.62 -43.37
CA LEU A 330 -25.42 1.44 -42.46
C LEU A 330 -26.27 2.69 -42.58
N ASN A 331 -27.49 2.50 -43.03
CA ASN A 331 -28.44 3.58 -43.11
C ASN A 331 -28.99 3.85 -41.70
N ILE A 332 -28.44 4.85 -41.01
CA ILE A 332 -28.91 5.30 -39.68
C ILE A 332 -30.08 6.27 -39.85
N ASP A 333 -31.10 5.88 -40.63
CA ASP A 333 -32.31 6.70 -40.84
C ASP A 333 -33.12 6.89 -39.55
N SER A 334 -32.91 6.02 -38.56
CA SER A 334 -33.64 6.04 -37.31
C SER A 334 -32.70 6.25 -36.12
N ILE A 335 -32.33 7.52 -35.87
CA ILE A 335 -31.56 7.91 -34.68
C ILE A 335 -32.28 7.35 -33.43
N PRO A 336 -31.59 6.61 -32.53
CA PRO A 336 -32.19 6.16 -31.29
C PRO A 336 -32.47 7.36 -30.37
N ASP A 337 -33.23 7.16 -29.30
CA ASP A 337 -33.25 8.15 -28.22
C ASP A 337 -31.83 8.30 -27.67
N LEU A 338 -31.33 9.53 -27.59
CA LEU A 338 -29.99 9.87 -27.09
C LEU A 338 -30.06 10.64 -25.77
N THR A 339 -31.26 10.88 -25.25
CA THR A 339 -31.45 11.64 -24.01
C THR A 339 -30.96 10.85 -22.79
N ARG A 340 -30.47 11.60 -21.81
CA ARG A 340 -30.09 11.09 -20.48
C ARG A 340 -30.63 12.00 -19.41
N LYS A 341 -31.18 11.40 -18.34
CA LYS A 341 -31.57 12.12 -17.14
C LYS A 341 -30.49 11.97 -16.07
N PHE A 342 -29.96 13.10 -15.61
CA PHE A 342 -29.07 13.15 -14.46
C PHE A 342 -29.88 13.39 -13.19
N ILE A 343 -29.48 12.79 -12.07
CA ILE A 343 -30.19 12.87 -10.80
C ILE A 343 -29.26 13.25 -9.65
N ASN A 344 -29.82 13.85 -8.62
CA ASN A 344 -29.07 14.15 -7.40
C ASN A 344 -28.79 12.83 -6.65
N LEU A 345 -27.53 12.43 -6.65
CA LEU A 345 -26.99 11.25 -5.95
C LEU A 345 -26.18 11.64 -4.71
N SER A 346 -26.25 12.90 -4.28
CA SER A 346 -25.49 13.37 -3.13
C SER A 346 -25.94 12.65 -1.85
N ASP A 347 -24.98 12.05 -1.17
CA ASP A 347 -25.23 11.47 0.15
C ASP A 347 -24.93 12.51 1.23
N LYS A 348 -25.75 12.54 2.28
CA LYS A 348 -25.62 13.50 3.37
C LYS A 348 -24.64 12.95 4.40
N TRP A 349 -23.36 13.24 4.22
CA TRP A 349 -22.36 13.08 5.26
C TRP A 349 -22.83 13.76 6.55
N LYS A 350 -22.69 13.08 7.69
CA LYS A 350 -22.97 13.72 8.97
C LYS A 350 -21.86 14.71 9.25
N VAL A 351 -22.25 15.94 9.56
CA VAL A 351 -21.33 16.99 9.99
C VAL A 351 -21.18 16.85 11.51
N PRO A 352 -20.02 16.42 12.02
CA PRO A 352 -19.79 16.32 13.46
C PRO A 352 -19.71 17.71 14.10
N SER A 353 -20.00 17.79 15.41
CA SER A 353 -19.76 19.01 16.18
C SER A 353 -18.25 19.24 16.38
N GLU A 354 -17.86 20.48 16.71
CA GLU A 354 -16.46 20.77 17.05
C GLU A 354 -15.96 19.95 18.25
N ASP A 355 -16.85 19.61 19.20
CA ASP A 355 -16.50 18.77 20.34
C ASP A 355 -16.26 17.31 19.92
N ASP A 356 -17.05 16.78 18.98
CA ASP A 356 -16.80 15.45 18.40
C ASP A 356 -15.43 15.38 17.70
N ILE A 357 -15.10 16.42 16.93
CA ILE A 357 -13.80 16.52 16.23
C ILE A 357 -12.66 16.54 17.25
N LYS A 358 -12.72 17.40 18.28
CA LYS A 358 -11.71 17.48 19.35
C LYS A 358 -11.58 16.15 20.09
N ASN A 359 -12.70 15.50 20.41
CA ASN A 359 -12.69 14.20 21.07
C ASN A 359 -11.97 13.13 20.24
N ILE A 360 -12.20 13.09 18.92
CA ILE A 360 -11.49 12.16 18.02
C ILE A 360 -10.00 12.50 17.92
N LEU A 361 -9.64 13.77 17.78
CA LEU A 361 -8.25 14.23 17.67
C LEU A 361 -7.44 13.97 18.95
N SER A 362 -8.05 14.14 20.13
CA SER A 362 -7.38 13.88 21.41
C SER A 362 -6.92 12.42 21.57
N ARG A 363 -7.64 11.45 20.97
CA ARG A 363 -7.28 10.02 20.99
C ARG A 363 -5.96 9.71 20.28
N ILE A 364 -5.52 10.61 19.40
CA ILE A 364 -4.23 10.53 18.70
C ILE A 364 -3.23 11.59 19.18
N GLY A 365 -3.40 12.08 20.41
CA GLY A 365 -2.47 13.01 21.05
C GLY A 365 -2.49 14.42 20.46
N LYS A 366 -3.60 14.83 19.81
CA LYS A 366 -3.78 16.19 19.30
C LYS A 366 -4.77 16.94 20.16
N PHE A 367 -4.27 17.86 20.99
CA PHE A 367 -5.07 18.60 21.97
C PHE A 367 -5.24 20.06 21.56
N THR A 368 -4.28 20.59 20.81
CA THR A 368 -4.22 21.98 20.36
C THR A 368 -4.20 22.05 18.83
N LYS A 369 -4.38 23.27 18.28
CA LYS A 369 -4.27 23.48 16.84
C LYS A 369 -2.86 23.24 16.31
N ASP A 370 -1.83 23.48 17.12
CA ASP A 370 -0.43 23.28 16.72
C ASP A 370 -0.09 21.79 16.56
N ASP A 371 -0.81 20.90 17.25
CA ASP A 371 -0.68 19.45 17.08
C ASP A 371 -1.28 18.95 15.75
N GLU A 372 -2.10 19.78 15.08
CA GLU A 372 -2.75 19.47 13.81
C GLU A 372 -1.81 19.67 12.62
N LEU A 373 -0.78 18.81 12.50
CA LEU A 373 0.26 18.91 11.47
C LEU A 373 -0.23 18.97 10.01
N ASN A 374 -1.45 18.51 9.71
CA ASN A 374 -2.04 18.48 8.36
C ASN A 374 -1.13 17.87 7.27
N CYS A 375 -0.29 16.90 7.64
CA CYS A 375 0.76 16.37 6.76
C CYS A 375 0.29 15.45 5.62
N GLY A 376 -1.01 15.13 5.51
CA GLY A 376 -1.52 14.25 4.44
C GLY A 376 -1.22 12.74 4.59
N ALA A 377 -0.34 12.34 5.51
CA ALA A 377 0.19 10.96 5.57
C ALA A 377 -0.91 9.88 5.72
N CYS A 378 -2.00 10.20 6.42
CA CYS A 378 -3.11 9.29 6.67
C CYS A 378 -4.11 9.13 5.51
N GLY A 379 -3.99 9.91 4.43
CA GLY A 379 -5.00 9.91 3.34
C GLY A 379 -5.81 11.19 3.21
N TYR A 380 -5.87 11.99 4.26
CA TYR A 380 -6.70 13.18 4.38
C TYR A 380 -5.84 14.43 4.44
N ASP A 381 -6.30 15.52 3.85
CA ASP A 381 -5.49 16.71 3.62
C ASP A 381 -5.37 17.53 4.92
N THR A 382 -6.40 17.46 5.77
CA THR A 382 -6.37 18.02 7.13
C THR A 382 -6.67 17.00 8.23
N CYS A 383 -6.22 17.30 9.45
CA CYS A 383 -6.52 16.51 10.64
C CYS A 383 -8.02 16.51 10.94
N ARG A 384 -8.70 17.65 10.71
CA ARG A 384 -10.15 17.79 10.85
C ARG A 384 -10.91 16.94 9.82
N GLU A 385 -10.53 16.95 8.55
CA GLU A 385 -11.13 16.05 7.53
C GLU A 385 -11.02 14.59 7.92
N LYS A 386 -9.84 14.17 8.41
CA LYS A 386 -9.66 12.82 8.93
C LYS A 386 -10.61 12.55 10.10
N ALA A 387 -10.78 13.47 11.04
CA ALA A 387 -11.69 13.31 12.17
C ALA A 387 -13.15 13.17 11.71
N ILE A 388 -13.58 13.96 10.72
CA ILE A 388 -14.91 13.84 10.09
C ILE A 388 -15.07 12.46 9.44
N ALA A 389 -14.04 11.97 8.76
CA ALA A 389 -14.05 10.62 8.17
C ALA A 389 -14.13 9.52 9.25
N VAL A 390 -13.41 9.67 10.37
CA VAL A 390 -13.52 8.74 11.52
C VAL A 390 -14.94 8.75 12.09
N TYR A 391 -15.54 9.93 12.26
CA TYR A 391 -16.92 10.08 12.75
C TYR A 391 -17.93 9.36 11.86
N ASN A 392 -17.74 9.44 10.54
CA ASN A 392 -18.59 8.76 9.54
C ASN A 392 -18.19 7.29 9.31
N GLY A 393 -17.25 6.72 10.08
CA GLY A 393 -16.82 5.33 9.95
C GLY A 393 -16.06 5.02 8.66
N MET A 394 -15.46 6.04 8.04
CA MET A 394 -14.63 5.93 6.83
C MET A 394 -13.14 5.72 7.14
N ALA A 395 -12.68 6.10 8.33
CA ALA A 395 -11.29 5.96 8.74
C ALA A 395 -11.18 5.45 10.17
N GLU A 396 -10.05 4.82 10.48
CA GLU A 396 -9.73 4.44 11.86
C GLU A 396 -9.01 5.59 12.58
N PRO A 397 -9.27 5.78 13.89
CA PRO A 397 -8.62 6.82 14.68
C PRO A 397 -7.10 6.72 14.61
N TYR A 398 -6.52 5.52 14.68
CA TYR A 398 -5.07 5.34 14.79
C TYR A 398 -4.32 5.37 13.46
N MET A 399 -5.01 5.56 12.32
CA MET A 399 -4.39 5.82 11.01
C MET A 399 -3.73 7.20 11.00
N CYS A 400 -2.62 7.37 11.71
CA CYS A 400 -1.87 8.61 11.79
C CYS A 400 -0.39 8.28 11.97
N MET A 401 0.37 8.38 10.89
CA MET A 401 1.79 8.01 10.89
C MET A 401 2.62 8.73 11.97
N PRO A 402 2.49 10.06 12.19
CA PRO A 402 3.20 10.73 13.28
C PRO A 402 2.86 10.16 14.66
N TYR A 403 1.57 9.92 14.93
CA TYR A 403 1.13 9.34 16.20
C TYR A 403 1.64 7.91 16.38
N MET A 404 1.53 7.07 15.35
CA MET A 404 2.01 5.68 15.40
C MET A 404 3.53 5.63 15.63
N ARG A 405 4.29 6.49 14.94
CA ARG A 405 5.74 6.61 15.13
C ARG A 405 6.10 7.04 16.54
N GLY A 406 5.51 8.14 17.03
CA GLY A 406 5.79 8.64 18.38
C GLY A 406 5.38 7.64 19.46
N ARG A 407 4.28 6.91 19.26
CA ARG A 407 3.86 5.83 20.17
C ARG A 407 4.84 4.66 20.17
N ALA A 408 5.36 4.26 19.00
CA ALA A 408 6.35 3.18 18.90
C ALA A 408 7.68 3.56 19.57
N GLU A 409 8.17 4.78 19.32
CA GLU A 409 9.39 5.31 19.94
C GLU A 409 9.24 5.40 21.48
N THR A 410 8.12 5.95 21.96
CA THR A 410 7.84 6.05 23.40
C THR A 410 7.77 4.68 24.06
N LEU A 411 7.07 3.72 23.45
CA LEU A 411 6.95 2.36 23.98
C LEU A 411 8.31 1.67 24.05
N SER A 412 9.13 1.78 23.00
CA SER A 412 10.50 1.26 22.97
C SER A 412 11.36 1.85 24.09
N ASN A 413 11.31 3.18 24.27
CA ASN A 413 12.07 3.88 25.30
C ASN A 413 11.65 3.45 26.72
N ILE A 414 10.35 3.23 26.97
CA ILE A 414 9.87 2.74 28.27
C ILE A 414 10.39 1.32 28.54
N ILE A 415 10.31 0.42 27.55
CA ILE A 415 10.77 -0.97 27.71
C ILE A 415 12.28 -1.00 27.96
N ILE A 416 13.07 -0.35 27.11
CA ILE A 416 14.54 -0.33 27.19
C ILE A 416 15.02 0.43 28.43
N GLY A 417 14.33 1.51 28.83
CA GLY A 417 14.68 2.31 30.00
C GLY A 417 14.31 1.67 31.35
N SER A 418 13.36 0.72 31.36
CA SER A 418 12.91 0.03 32.58
C SER A 418 13.71 -1.24 32.92
N THR A 419 14.48 -1.78 31.97
CA THR A 419 15.33 -2.96 32.23
C THR A 419 16.49 -2.62 33.17
N PRO A 420 16.81 -3.50 34.16
CA PRO A 420 17.98 -3.32 35.02
C PRO A 420 19.30 -3.59 34.30
N ASN A 421 19.26 -4.25 33.14
CA ASN A 421 20.45 -4.57 32.36
C ASN A 421 20.91 -3.33 31.58
N ALA A 422 22.21 -3.09 31.57
CA ALA A 422 22.82 -2.05 30.76
C ALA A 422 22.82 -2.48 29.28
N ILE A 423 22.25 -1.67 28.40
CA ILE A 423 22.13 -1.95 26.97
C ILE A 423 22.80 -0.81 26.18
N ILE A 424 23.62 -1.18 25.21
CA ILE A 424 24.30 -0.28 24.27
C ILE A 424 24.14 -0.79 22.85
N ALA A 425 23.97 0.10 21.88
CA ALA A 425 23.98 -0.21 20.45
C ALA A 425 25.08 0.60 19.76
N ILE A 426 25.93 -0.06 18.96
CA ILE A 426 27.00 0.56 18.18
C ILE A 426 26.91 0.17 16.70
N ASN A 427 27.47 0.98 15.82
CA ASN A 427 27.61 0.66 14.40
C ASN A 427 28.94 -0.06 14.10
N ASN A 428 29.18 -0.42 12.83
CA ASN A 428 30.42 -1.08 12.38
C ASN A 428 31.70 -0.22 12.49
N LYS A 429 31.58 1.07 12.82
CA LYS A 429 32.70 1.96 13.14
C LYS A 429 32.91 2.11 14.64
N TYR A 430 32.22 1.31 15.45
CA TYR A 430 32.26 1.36 16.91
C TYR A 430 31.66 2.64 17.52
N GLU A 431 30.91 3.41 16.73
CA GLU A 431 30.26 4.64 17.16
C GLU A 431 28.93 4.32 17.85
N ILE A 432 28.70 4.93 19.01
CA ILE A 432 27.50 4.74 19.83
C ILE A 432 26.26 5.29 19.13
N GLN A 433 25.29 4.41 18.88
CA GLN A 433 24.00 4.76 18.27
C GLN A 433 22.94 5.10 19.32
N ASP A 434 22.87 4.29 20.38
CA ASP A 434 21.92 4.48 21.48
C ASP A 434 22.37 3.71 22.74
N MET A 435 21.93 4.16 23.92
CA MET A 435 22.19 3.50 25.20
C MET A 435 21.04 3.71 26.18
N ASN A 436 20.81 2.74 27.05
CA ASN A 436 19.78 2.87 28.07
C ASN A 436 20.28 3.49 29.37
N ARG A 437 19.36 3.92 30.22
CA ARG A 437 19.66 4.53 31.53
C ARG A 437 20.46 3.61 32.47
N ALA A 438 20.31 2.30 32.34
CA ALA A 438 21.10 1.36 33.14
C ALA A 438 22.57 1.37 32.72
N PHE A 439 22.88 1.50 31.42
CA PHE A 439 24.25 1.65 30.92
C PHE A 439 24.89 2.95 31.41
N GLU A 440 24.16 4.07 31.33
CA GLU A 440 24.60 5.36 31.87
C GLU A 440 25.01 5.27 33.33
N LYS A 441 24.16 4.65 34.16
CA LYS A 441 24.43 4.46 35.59
C LYS A 441 25.58 3.49 35.84
N MET A 442 25.67 2.41 35.06
CA MET A 442 26.68 1.38 35.21
C MET A 442 28.08 1.92 34.91
N PHE A 443 28.22 2.70 33.84
CA PHE A 443 29.52 3.21 33.39
C PHE A 443 29.75 4.70 33.71
N LEU A 444 28.86 5.32 34.49
CA LEU A 444 28.95 6.72 34.93
C LEU A 444 29.07 7.73 33.78
N VAL A 445 28.31 7.50 32.70
CA VAL A 445 28.33 8.30 31.48
C VAL A 445 27.01 9.02 31.24
N ASN A 446 27.04 10.10 30.45
CA ASN A 446 25.85 10.85 30.05
C ASN A 446 25.61 10.70 28.54
N SER A 447 24.48 10.12 28.15
CA SER A 447 24.14 9.86 26.74
C SER A 447 24.11 11.12 25.87
N ALA A 448 23.78 12.29 26.42
CA ALA A 448 23.68 13.54 25.66
C ALA A 448 25.01 14.04 25.09
N MET A 449 26.14 13.60 25.65
CA MET A 449 27.49 14.03 25.25
C MET A 449 28.25 13.00 24.41
N LEU A 450 27.73 11.77 24.29
CA LEU A 450 28.48 10.63 23.74
C LEU A 450 27.79 9.95 22.54
N LYS A 451 26.72 10.55 22.02
CA LYS A 451 26.06 10.03 20.83
C LYS A 451 26.95 10.24 19.60
N ASN A 452 27.16 9.16 18.83
CA ASN A 452 28.11 9.07 17.72
C ASN A 452 29.61 9.14 18.11
N GLU A 453 29.93 9.07 19.40
CA GLU A 453 31.33 8.94 19.84
C GLU A 453 31.75 7.46 19.84
N ASP A 454 33.06 7.21 19.83
CA ASP A 454 33.64 5.87 19.83
C ASP A 454 33.49 5.18 21.19
N LEU A 455 32.95 3.96 21.22
CA LEU A 455 32.72 3.19 22.45
C LEU A 455 34.02 2.86 23.21
N SER A 456 35.17 2.81 22.51
CA SER A 456 36.49 2.57 23.13
C SER A 456 36.87 3.62 24.17
N LEU A 457 36.23 4.80 24.15
CA LEU A 457 36.39 5.82 25.18
C LEU A 457 35.83 5.40 26.55
N ILE A 458 34.91 4.42 26.57
CA ILE A 458 34.17 4.02 27.78
C ILE A 458 34.65 2.65 28.27
N ILE A 459 34.71 1.66 27.38
CA ILE A 459 35.04 0.26 27.72
C ILE A 459 35.99 -0.35 26.69
N ASP A 460 36.64 -1.47 27.04
CA ASP A 460 37.35 -2.30 26.06
C ASP A 460 36.35 -2.89 25.07
N ILE A 461 36.59 -2.65 23.78
CA ILE A 461 35.70 -3.06 22.67
C ILE A 461 36.20 -4.31 21.93
N SER A 462 37.20 -5.02 22.46
CA SER A 462 37.75 -6.23 21.82
C SER A 462 36.66 -7.27 21.50
N ASP A 463 35.73 -7.49 22.43
CA ASP A 463 34.59 -8.41 22.23
C ASP A 463 33.61 -7.91 21.15
N PHE A 464 33.39 -6.59 21.06
CA PHE A 464 32.57 -6.00 19.98
C PHE A 464 33.27 -6.12 18.62
N LYS A 465 34.59 -5.91 18.56
CA LYS A 465 35.38 -6.09 17.32
C LYS A 465 35.28 -7.52 16.83
N ASP A 466 35.51 -8.49 17.71
CA ASP A 466 35.43 -9.91 17.38
C ASP A 466 34.05 -10.29 16.85
N VAL A 467 32.98 -9.79 17.47
CA VAL A 467 31.59 -10.06 17.06
C VAL A 467 31.26 -9.43 15.71
N ILE A 468 31.71 -8.19 15.46
CA ILE A 468 31.47 -7.47 14.18
C ILE A 468 32.29 -8.11 13.04
N GLU A 469 33.55 -8.46 13.27
CA GLU A 469 34.45 -9.05 12.27
C GLU A 469 34.06 -10.49 11.92
N ASN A 470 33.81 -11.31 12.94
CA ASN A 470 33.54 -12.74 12.75
C ASN A 470 32.04 -13.06 12.61
N LYS A 471 31.16 -12.07 12.83
CA LYS A 471 29.68 -12.21 12.81
C LYS A 471 29.18 -13.31 13.75
N LYS A 472 29.88 -13.55 14.86
CA LYS A 472 29.53 -14.57 15.86
C LYS A 472 29.14 -13.88 17.15
N ASN A 473 27.89 -14.08 17.57
CA ASN A 473 27.38 -13.55 18.82
C ASN A 473 28.10 -14.14 20.04
N ILE A 474 28.31 -13.32 21.06
CA ILE A 474 28.81 -13.73 22.37
C ILE A 474 27.64 -13.82 23.34
N TYR A 475 27.55 -14.92 24.08
CA TYR A 475 26.49 -15.16 25.05
C TYR A 475 27.08 -15.39 26.43
N ASN A 476 26.55 -14.66 27.41
CA ASN A 476 26.83 -14.84 28.83
C ASN A 476 28.32 -14.90 29.21
N LYS A 477 29.17 -14.12 28.52
CA LYS A 477 30.59 -14.04 28.84
C LYS A 477 30.78 -13.22 30.11
N LYS A 478 31.48 -13.76 31.09
CA LYS A 478 31.83 -13.00 32.30
C LYS A 478 32.97 -12.04 31.97
N VAL A 479 32.74 -10.74 32.20
CA VAL A 479 33.71 -9.68 31.97
C VAL A 479 33.89 -8.84 33.24
N SER A 480 35.11 -8.31 33.43
CA SER A 480 35.47 -7.52 34.60
C SER A 480 35.96 -6.15 34.17
N PHE A 481 35.18 -5.13 34.51
CA PHE A 481 35.48 -3.74 34.22
C PHE A 481 36.18 -3.10 35.42
N LYS A 482 37.49 -3.32 35.54
CA LYS A 482 38.30 -2.89 36.70
C LYS A 482 38.20 -1.39 36.99
N ASN A 483 38.18 -0.56 35.96
CA ASN A 483 38.11 0.91 36.08
C ASN A 483 36.80 1.38 36.75
N TYR A 484 35.74 0.58 36.67
CA TYR A 484 34.44 0.88 37.25
C TYR A 484 34.13 0.02 38.48
N GLY A 485 34.98 -0.97 38.80
CA GLY A 485 34.77 -1.90 39.92
C GLY A 485 33.60 -2.87 39.72
N ILE A 486 33.26 -3.18 38.46
CA ILE A 486 32.07 -3.94 38.07
C ILE A 486 32.46 -5.30 37.48
N VAL A 487 31.71 -6.33 37.85
CA VAL A 487 31.74 -7.64 37.21
C VAL A 487 30.39 -7.87 36.57
N ALA A 488 30.37 -8.08 35.26
CA ALA A 488 29.14 -8.20 34.49
C ALA A 488 29.13 -9.49 33.67
N ILE A 489 27.93 -9.96 33.37
CA ILE A 489 27.68 -10.93 32.30
C ILE A 489 27.37 -10.13 31.04
N GLU A 490 28.23 -10.24 30.05
CA GLU A 490 28.13 -9.62 28.74
C GLU A 490 27.51 -10.59 27.72
N SER A 491 26.57 -10.07 26.94
CA SER A 491 26.10 -10.73 25.72
C SER A 491 26.11 -9.70 24.58
N ILE A 492 26.73 -10.04 23.46
CA ILE A 492 26.83 -9.16 22.29
C ILE A 492 26.20 -9.85 21.09
N TYR A 493 25.26 -9.15 20.46
CA TYR A 493 24.50 -9.61 19.31
C TYR A 493 24.82 -8.73 18.10
N TYR A 494 25.21 -9.34 16.97
CA TYR A 494 25.35 -8.62 15.72
C TYR A 494 24.11 -8.80 14.84
N LEU A 495 23.48 -7.69 14.49
CA LEU A 495 22.33 -7.64 13.58
C LEU A 495 22.83 -7.27 12.18
N GLU A 496 23.12 -8.28 11.36
CA GLU A 496 23.78 -8.10 10.05
C GLU A 496 22.99 -7.20 9.11
N GLU A 497 21.66 -7.34 9.06
CA GLU A 497 20.78 -6.53 8.21
C GLU A 497 20.89 -5.02 8.51
N TYR A 498 21.16 -4.65 9.76
CA TYR A 498 21.21 -3.27 10.22
C TYR A 498 22.64 -2.76 10.45
N LYS A 499 23.66 -3.64 10.38
CA LYS A 499 25.06 -3.32 10.68
C LYS A 499 25.22 -2.68 12.06
N ILE A 500 24.53 -3.27 13.04
CA ILE A 500 24.51 -2.81 14.44
C ILE A 500 24.90 -3.99 15.34
N ALA A 501 25.76 -3.72 16.32
CA ALA A 501 26.04 -4.63 17.43
C ALA A 501 25.35 -4.11 18.70
N ILE A 502 24.64 -4.99 19.41
CA ILE A 502 23.95 -4.70 20.67
C ILE A 502 24.69 -5.42 21.79
N GLY A 503 25.20 -4.67 22.77
CA GLY A 503 25.76 -5.21 24.00
C GLY A 503 24.77 -5.13 25.15
N ILE A 504 24.62 -6.23 25.89
CA ILE A 504 23.80 -6.31 27.09
C ILE A 504 24.70 -6.75 28.25
N PHE A 505 24.75 -5.94 29.31
CA PHE A 505 25.53 -6.18 30.51
C PHE A 505 24.63 -6.34 31.72
N THR A 506 24.74 -7.47 32.38
CA THR A 506 24.05 -7.75 33.64
C THR A 506 25.04 -7.65 34.79
N ASP A 507 24.86 -6.71 35.70
CA ASP A 507 25.73 -6.55 36.87
C ASP A 507 25.56 -7.72 37.84
N ILE A 508 26.64 -8.49 38.03
CA ILE A 508 26.72 -9.61 38.98
C ILE A 508 27.74 -9.35 40.09
N THR A 509 28.21 -8.11 40.24
CA THR A 509 29.26 -7.72 41.20
C THR A 509 28.91 -8.15 42.63
N LYS A 510 27.66 -7.96 43.05
CA LYS A 510 27.20 -8.37 44.39
C LYS A 510 27.26 -9.89 44.58
N ILE A 511 26.85 -10.64 43.55
CA ILE A 511 26.84 -12.11 43.58
C ILE A 511 28.27 -12.62 43.66
N GLU A 512 29.19 -12.05 42.88
CA GLU A 512 30.60 -12.47 42.91
C GLU A 512 31.28 -12.13 44.24
N LYS A 513 31.04 -10.93 44.81
CA LYS A 513 31.55 -10.60 46.15
C LYS A 513 31.06 -11.59 47.22
N GLN A 514 29.81 -12.03 47.13
CA GLN A 514 29.27 -13.04 48.05
C GLN A 514 29.92 -14.42 47.84
N LYS A 515 30.14 -14.81 46.58
CA LYS A 515 30.81 -16.07 46.23
C LYS A 515 32.27 -16.10 46.69
N ASP A 516 32.98 -14.99 46.52
CA ASP A 516 34.36 -14.84 46.99
C ASP A 516 34.44 -14.86 48.52
N ALA A 517 33.54 -14.13 49.20
CA ALA A 517 33.45 -14.16 50.66
C ALA A 517 33.18 -15.58 51.19
N LEU A 518 32.23 -16.29 50.58
CA LEU A 518 31.92 -17.68 50.95
C LEU A 518 33.11 -18.61 50.70
N SER A 519 33.83 -18.43 49.58
CA SER A 519 35.02 -19.22 49.26
C SER A 519 36.15 -18.99 50.27
N LYS A 520 36.30 -17.75 50.74
CA LYS A 520 37.28 -17.40 51.78
C LYS A 520 36.96 -18.08 53.12
N VAL A 521 35.71 -18.01 53.56
CA VAL A 521 35.24 -18.69 54.79
C VAL A 521 35.43 -20.21 54.68
N LYS A 522 35.13 -20.81 53.52
CA LYS A 522 35.38 -22.25 53.29
C LYS A 522 36.85 -22.61 53.43
N LYS A 523 37.76 -21.78 52.91
CA LYS A 523 39.20 -22.00 53.02
C LYS A 523 39.69 -21.89 54.45
N GLU A 524 39.25 -20.87 55.19
CA GLU A 524 39.58 -20.69 56.61
C GLU A 524 39.08 -21.88 57.45
N ASN A 525 37.85 -22.35 57.22
CA ASN A 525 37.31 -23.53 57.90
C ASN A 525 38.11 -24.82 57.58
N TYR A 526 38.56 -24.98 56.34
CA TYR A 526 39.40 -26.11 55.94
C TYR A 526 40.76 -26.10 56.67
N GLU A 527 41.43 -24.94 56.71
CA GLU A 527 42.71 -24.78 57.42
C GLU A 527 42.56 -25.07 58.92
N LEU A 528 41.46 -24.62 59.54
CA LEU A 528 41.19 -24.86 60.95
C LEU A 528 40.91 -26.34 61.25
N ALA A 529 40.15 -27.02 60.38
CA ALA A 529 39.93 -28.45 60.47
C ALA A 529 41.24 -29.25 60.36
N GLN A 530 42.12 -28.88 59.43
CA GLN A 530 43.43 -29.51 59.26
C GLN A 530 44.30 -29.36 60.52
N GLN A 531 44.33 -28.17 61.12
CA GLN A 531 45.07 -27.95 62.37
C GLN A 531 44.56 -28.81 63.54
N VAL A 532 43.25 -29.03 63.63
CA VAL A 532 42.66 -29.91 64.64
C VAL A 532 43.07 -31.36 64.39
N ILE A 533 43.02 -31.83 63.14
CA ILE A 533 43.47 -33.16 62.76
C ILE A 533 44.94 -33.37 63.12
N ASP A 534 45.81 -32.41 62.78
CA ASP A 534 47.25 -32.49 63.06
C ASP A 534 47.54 -32.55 64.58
N ARG A 535 46.77 -31.80 65.38
CA ARG A 535 46.86 -31.88 66.86
C ARG A 535 46.42 -33.25 67.38
N GLN A 536 45.29 -33.78 66.90
CA GLN A 536 44.81 -35.11 67.30
C GLN A 536 45.80 -36.21 66.93
N MET A 537 46.42 -36.11 65.75
CA MET A 537 47.47 -37.04 65.32
C MET A 537 48.71 -36.99 66.22
N LYS A 538 49.15 -35.80 66.65
CA LYS A 538 50.25 -35.67 67.63
C LYS A 538 49.91 -36.30 68.98
N VAL A 539 48.71 -36.04 69.50
CA VAL A 539 48.27 -36.63 70.78
C VAL A 539 48.19 -38.16 70.66
N ALA A 540 47.68 -38.68 69.54
CA ALA A 540 47.66 -40.12 69.28
C ALA A 540 49.08 -40.72 69.23
N GLN A 541 50.06 -40.03 68.64
CA GLN A 541 51.45 -40.45 68.64
C GLN A 541 52.07 -40.45 70.05
N GLU A 542 51.78 -39.44 70.88
CA GLU A 542 52.24 -39.39 72.28
C GLU A 542 51.64 -40.53 73.12
N ILE A 543 50.33 -40.78 72.97
CA ILE A 543 49.65 -41.91 73.63
C ILE A 543 50.25 -43.25 73.17
N ALA A 544 50.50 -43.42 71.86
CA ALA A 544 51.12 -44.62 71.33
C ALA A 544 52.55 -44.82 71.85
N SER A 545 53.31 -43.74 72.03
CA SER A 545 54.65 -43.78 72.63
C SER A 545 54.60 -44.22 74.10
N LEU A 546 53.72 -43.62 74.90
CA LEU A 546 53.52 -43.97 76.32
C LEU A 546 53.00 -45.41 76.49
N LEU A 547 52.08 -45.85 75.63
CA LEU A 547 51.62 -47.24 75.59
C LEU A 547 52.76 -48.19 75.22
N GLY A 548 53.60 -47.82 74.25
CA GLY A 548 54.79 -48.59 73.88
C GLY A 548 55.76 -48.76 75.07
N GLU A 549 56.02 -47.69 75.80
CA GLU A 549 56.90 -47.67 76.97
C GLU A 549 56.35 -48.54 78.11
N THR A 550 55.10 -48.31 78.52
CA THR A 550 54.43 -49.12 79.57
C THR A 550 54.32 -50.60 79.20
N THR A 551 54.08 -50.93 77.93
CA THR A 551 54.04 -52.31 77.46
C THR A 551 55.42 -52.96 77.52
N ALA A 552 56.49 -52.21 77.22
CA ALA A 552 57.86 -52.70 77.34
C ALA A 552 58.24 -52.96 78.80
N GLU A 553 57.91 -52.04 79.71
CA GLU A 553 58.11 -52.22 81.16
C GLU A 553 57.33 -53.44 81.69
N THR A 554 56.06 -53.55 81.32
CA THR A 554 55.20 -54.69 81.71
C THR A 554 55.79 -56.01 81.21
N LYS A 555 56.29 -56.05 79.98
CA LYS A 555 56.97 -57.23 79.42
C LYS A 555 58.22 -57.58 80.21
N VAL A 556 59.05 -56.61 80.60
CA VAL A 556 60.25 -56.86 81.43
C VAL A 556 59.87 -57.43 82.79
N ILE A 557 58.84 -56.86 83.44
CA ILE A 557 58.34 -57.33 84.74
C ILE A 557 57.79 -58.76 84.62
N LEU A 558 56.90 -59.02 83.65
CA LEU A 558 56.34 -60.35 83.42
C LEU A 558 57.40 -61.38 83.05
N THR A 559 58.44 -60.98 82.30
CA THR A 559 59.56 -61.87 81.96
C THR A 559 60.37 -62.22 83.21
N ARG A 560 60.70 -61.25 84.07
CA ARG A 560 61.33 -61.53 85.38
C ARG A 560 60.46 -62.42 86.27
N MET A 561 59.15 -62.19 86.30
CA MET A 561 58.20 -63.01 87.06
C MET A 561 58.18 -64.46 86.53
N LYS A 562 58.20 -64.63 85.20
CA LYS A 562 58.31 -65.94 84.55
C LYS A 562 59.61 -66.65 84.94
N ASP A 563 60.73 -65.94 84.93
CA ASP A 563 62.04 -66.50 85.29
C ASP A 563 62.11 -66.90 86.77
N MET A 564 61.46 -66.13 87.67
CA MET A 564 61.35 -66.50 89.09
C MET A 564 60.49 -67.75 89.31
N LEU A 565 59.38 -67.89 88.59
CA LEU A 565 58.50 -69.06 88.68
C LEU A 565 59.14 -70.32 88.08
N LEU A 566 59.97 -70.18 87.04
CA LEU A 566 60.69 -71.30 86.43
C LEU A 566 61.88 -71.77 87.28
N ASN A 567 62.46 -70.91 88.12
CA ASN A 567 63.58 -71.25 89.00
C ASN A 567 63.18 -71.88 90.36
N GLN A 568 61.88 -72.08 90.64
CA GLN A 568 61.40 -72.77 91.85
C GLN A 568 61.19 -74.29 91.65
N GLY A 569 61.64 -74.87 90.53
CA GLY A 569 61.48 -76.29 90.22
C GLY A 569 62.68 -77.20 90.47
N ASP A 570 63.89 -76.67 90.70
CA ASP A 570 65.13 -77.49 90.72
C ASP A 570 65.95 -77.32 92.01
N ASN A 571 65.35 -77.64 93.17
CA ASN A 571 66.07 -77.96 94.40
C ASN A 571 65.26 -78.97 95.23
N GLU A 572 65.28 -80.24 94.80
CA GLU A 572 65.29 -81.42 95.70
C GLU A 572 66.73 -81.91 95.85
#